data_AF-Q4SU40-F1
#
_entry.id   AF-Q4SU40-F1
#
_cell.length_a   1.000
_cell.length_b   1.000
_cell.length_c   1.000
_cell.angle_alpha   90.00
_cell.angle_beta   90.00
_cell.angle_gamma   90.00
#
_symmetry.space_group_name_H-M   'P 1'
#
loop_
_entity.id
_entity.type
_entity.pdbx_description
1 polymer ?
#
loop_
_entity_poly.entity_id
_entity_poly.type
_entity_poly.pdbx_seq_one_letter_code
_entity_poly.pdbx_strand_id
1 'polypeptide(L)' 'MKRRRKIWWILLNSATKCEEAEHCVHARERMEECETRVGSRSSTQEDCTEELFDFLHARDHCVAHKLFHSVK' A
#
# COMPACT_ATOMS: atom_id res chain seq x y z
N MET A 1 21.24 -15.14 12.45
CA MET A 1 19.88 -15.46 11.94
C MET A 1 18.73 -14.77 12.69
N LYS A 2 18.69 -14.72 14.03
CA LYS A 2 17.56 -14.14 14.79
C LYS A 2 17.23 -12.67 14.47
N ARG A 3 18.24 -11.82 14.25
CA ARG A 3 18.08 -10.38 13.92
C ARG A 3 17.44 -10.14 12.55
N ARG A 4 17.81 -10.93 11.53
CA ARG A 4 17.17 -10.92 10.20
C ARG A 4 15.70 -11.35 10.27
N ARG A 5 15.38 -12.38 11.06
CA ARG A 5 13.99 -12.82 11.29
C ARG A 5 13.16 -11.72 11.98
N LYS A 6 13.71 -11.04 12.98
CA LYS A 6 13.03 -9.95 13.70
C LYS A 6 12.70 -8.77 12.78
N ILE A 7 13.67 -8.33 11.96
CA ILE A 7 13.46 -7.24 10.98
C ILE A 7 12.43 -7.63 9.92
N TRP A 8 12.53 -8.84 9.38
CA TRP A 8 11.57 -9.33 8.39
C TRP A 8 10.14 -9.40 8.97
N TRP A 9 10.01 -9.82 10.23
CA TRP A 9 8.73 -9.83 10.94
C TRP A 9 8.17 -8.43 11.17
N ILE A 10 9.01 -7.45 11.51
CA ILE A 10 8.61 -6.04 11.68
C ILE A 10 8.09 -5.48 10.35
N LEU A 11 8.84 -5.69 9.25
CA LEU A 11 8.44 -5.22 7.92
C LEU A 11 7.11 -5.85 7.47
N LEU A 12 7.00 -7.18 7.57
CA LEU A 12 5.79 -7.90 7.17
C LEU A 12 4.58 -7.49 8.03
N ASN A 13 4.75 -7.36 9.35
CA ASN A 13 3.66 -6.96 10.25
C ASN A 13 3.24 -5.50 10.05
N SER A 14 4.18 -4.61 9.72
CA SER A 14 3.87 -3.21 9.43
C SER A 14 3.13 -3.05 8.11
N ALA A 15 3.46 -3.84 7.09
CA ALA A 15 2.78 -3.82 5.80
C ALA A 15 1.31 -4.28 5.94
N THR A 16 1.07 -5.45 6.55
CA THR A 16 -0.29 -5.98 6.72
C THR A 16 -1.18 -5.05 7.54
N LYS A 17 -0.65 -4.49 8.64
CA LYS A 17 -1.40 -3.54 9.50
C LYS A 17 -1.63 -2.17 8.87
N CYS A 18 -0.96 -1.85 7.78
CA CYS A 18 -1.15 -0.59 7.07
C CYS A 18 -2.09 -0.75 5.88
N GLU A 19 -2.17 -1.94 5.30
CA GLU A 19 -3.19 -2.26 4.29
C GLU A 19 -4.61 -2.24 4.88
N GLU A 20 -4.78 -2.59 6.16
CA GLU A 20 -6.07 -2.53 6.88
C GLU A 20 -6.48 -1.12 7.35
N ALA A 21 -5.61 -0.12 7.20
CA ALA A 21 -5.94 1.25 7.60
C ALA A 21 -6.99 1.83 6.65
N GLU A 22 -8.00 2.53 7.19
CA GLU A 22 -9.14 3.07 6.45
C GLU A 22 -8.72 3.83 5.18
N HIS A 23 -7.71 4.72 5.28
CA HIS A 23 -7.19 5.46 4.14
C HIS A 23 -6.53 4.58 3.07
N CYS A 24 -5.87 3.49 3.46
CA CYS A 24 -5.24 2.55 2.52
C CYS A 24 -6.27 1.63 1.87
N VAL A 25 -7.32 1.25 2.61
CA VAL A 25 -8.45 0.45 2.09
C VAL A 25 -9.20 1.25 1.03
N HIS A 26 -9.55 2.51 1.33
CA HIS A 26 -10.25 3.36 0.38
C HIS A 26 -9.39 3.65 -0.87
N ALA A 27 -8.08 3.91 -0.71
CA ALA A 27 -7.20 4.13 -1.85
C ALA A 27 -7.05 2.86 -2.72
N ARG A 28 -7.00 1.68 -2.09
CA ARG A 28 -6.99 0.40 -2.79
C ARG A 28 -8.28 0.16 -3.59
N GLU A 29 -9.44 0.45 -3.00
CA GLU A 29 -10.73 0.31 -3.69
C GLU A 29 -10.79 1.19 -4.95
N ARG A 30 -10.33 2.45 -4.87
CA ARG A 30 -10.24 3.33 -6.05
C ARG A 30 -9.30 2.79 -7.12
N MET A 31 -8.17 2.23 -6.71
CA MET A 31 -7.21 1.61 -7.63
C MET A 31 -7.84 0.40 -8.35
N GLU A 32 -8.54 -0.48 -7.62
CA GLU A 32 -9.25 -1.63 -8.19
C GLU A 32 -10.40 -1.21 -9.15
N GLU A 33 -11.11 -0.14 -8.81
CA GLU A 33 -12.12 0.48 -9.68
C GLU A 33 -11.49 1.04 -10.97
N CYS A 34 -10.33 1.69 -10.88
CA CYS A 34 -9.59 2.15 -12.04
C CYS A 34 -9.09 0.99 -12.89
N GLU A 35 -8.50 -0.04 -12.30
CA GLU A 35 -8.03 -1.23 -13.01
C GLU A 35 -9.17 -1.94 -13.74
N THR A 36 -10.34 -2.05 -13.11
CA THR A 36 -11.53 -2.63 -13.74
C THR A 36 -11.99 -1.77 -14.93
N ARG A 37 -11.97 -0.44 -14.79
CA ARG A 37 -12.35 0.50 -15.85
C ARG A 37 -11.38 0.45 -17.02
N VAL A 38 -10.08 0.54 -16.77
CA VAL A 38 -9.02 0.47 -17.79
C VAL A 38 -8.97 -0.92 -18.43
N GLY A 39 -9.08 -1.99 -17.65
CA GLY A 39 -9.08 -3.37 -18.15
C GLY A 39 -10.30 -3.73 -18.98
N SER A 40 -11.45 -3.07 -18.77
CA SER A 40 -12.64 -3.22 -19.61
C SER A 40 -12.55 -2.50 -20.96
N ARG A 41 -11.56 -1.60 -21.13
CA ARG A 41 -11.35 -0.83 -22.36
C ARG A 41 -10.27 -1.49 -23.21
N SER A 42 -10.59 -1.77 -24.47
CA SER A 42 -9.65 -2.36 -25.43
C SER A 42 -8.59 -1.39 -25.94
N SER A 43 -8.84 -0.08 -25.86
CA SER A 43 -7.88 0.98 -26.18
C SER A 43 -8.27 2.24 -25.40
N THR A 44 -7.43 2.63 -24.45
CA THR A 44 -7.60 3.82 -23.61
C THR A 44 -6.26 4.50 -23.37
N GLN A 45 -6.25 5.83 -23.27
CA GLN A 45 -5.08 6.61 -22.82
C GLN A 45 -5.06 6.81 -21.30
N GLU A 46 -6.12 6.39 -20.63
CA GLU A 46 -6.22 6.41 -19.17
C GLU A 46 -5.28 5.37 -18.55
N ASP A 47 -4.53 5.79 -17.54
CA ASP A 47 -3.74 4.92 -16.66
C ASP A 47 -4.19 5.11 -15.21
N CYS A 48 -3.88 4.13 -14.36
CA CYS A 48 -4.21 4.16 -12.93
C CYS A 48 -3.01 4.62 -12.08
N THR A 49 -2.10 5.43 -12.65
CA THR A 49 -0.89 5.84 -11.93
C THR A 49 -1.20 6.81 -10.80
N GLU A 50 -2.23 7.65 -10.94
CA GLU A 50 -2.71 8.54 -9.89
C GLU A 50 -3.20 7.74 -8.67
N GLU A 51 -4.10 6.78 -8.87
CA GLU A 51 -4.64 5.94 -7.80
C GLU A 51 -3.56 5.07 -7.15
N LEU A 52 -2.59 4.61 -7.94
CA LEU A 52 -1.43 3.89 -7.42
C LEU A 52 -0.57 4.79 -6.51
N PHE A 53 -0.30 6.04 -6.90
CA PHE A 53 0.47 6.97 -6.07
C PHE A 53 -0.27 7.35 -4.79
N ASP A 54 -1.60 7.53 -4.85
CA ASP A 54 -2.43 7.77 -3.66
C ASP A 54 -2.37 6.60 -2.67
N PHE A 55 -2.49 5.37 -3.18
CA PHE A 55 -2.36 4.16 -2.35
C PHE A 55 -0.97 4.05 -1.71
N LEU A 56 0.09 4.27 -2.50
CA LEU A 56 1.46 4.24 -2.00
C LEU A 56 1.70 5.32 -0.94
N HIS A 57 1.19 6.54 -1.15
CA HIS A 57 1.33 7.63 -0.20
C HIS A 57 0.66 7.30 1.15
N ALA A 58 -0.57 6.77 1.12
CA ALA A 58 -1.29 6.35 2.32
C ALA A 58 -0.54 5.23 3.08
N ARG A 59 -0.07 4.22 2.34
CA ARG A 59 0.66 3.09 2.91
C ARG A 59 1.99 3.54 3.54
N ASP A 60 2.75 4.34 2.81
CA ASP A 60 4.08 4.78 3.25
C ASP A 60 3.98 5.71 4.46
N HIS A 61 2.96 6.57 4.53
CA HIS A 61 2.68 7.36 5.72
C HIS A 61 2.42 6.46 6.94
N CYS A 62 1.61 5.42 6.79
CA CYS A 62 1.33 4.48 7.87
C CYS A 62 2.58 3.67 8.29
N VAL A 63 3.33 3.14 7.32
CA VAL A 63 4.52 2.32 7.59
C VAL A 63 5.60 3.17 8.25
N ALA A 64 5.85 4.38 7.79
CA ALA A 64 6.82 5.29 8.40
C ALA A 64 6.52 5.48 9.89
N HIS A 65 5.26 5.79 10.23
CA HIS A 65 4.86 6.00 11.63
C HIS A 65 5.11 4.74 12.49
N LYS A 66 4.83 3.53 11.98
CA LYS A 66 4.99 2.28 12.75
C LYS A 66 6.43 1.76 12.80
N LEU A 67 7.19 1.93 11.72
CA LEU A 67 8.56 1.43 11.59
C LEU A 67 9.49 2.18 12.55
N PHE A 68 9.41 3.51 12.63
CA PHE A 68 10.28 4.32 13.50
C PHE A 68 10.09 4.02 14.99
N HIS A 69 8.90 3.57 15.41
CA HIS A 69 8.69 3.08 16.78
C HIS A 69 9.32 1.71 17.05
N SER A 70 9.53 0.89 16.02
CA SER A 70 9.99 -0.50 16.13
C SER A 70 11.50 -0.69 15.98
N VAL A 71 12.22 0.34 15.52
CA VAL A 71 13.68 0.32 15.27
C VAL A 71 14.52 0.94 16.39
N LYS A 72 13.98 1.08 17.60
CA LYS A 72 14.77 1.37 18.81
C LYS A 72 15.51 0.13 19.33
#